data_AF-A0A8T0Q1A8-F1
#
_entry.id   AF-A0A8T0Q1A8-F1
#
_cell.length_a   1.000
_cell.length_b   1.000
_cell.length_c   1.000
_cell.angle_alpha   90.00
_cell.angle_beta   90.00
_cell.angle_gamma   90.00
#
_symmetry.space_group_name_H-M   'P 1'
#
loop_
_entity.id
_entity.type
_entity.pdbx_description
1 polymer ?
#
loop_
_entity_poly.entity_id
_entity_poly.type
_entity_poly.pdbx_seq_one_letter_code
_entity_poly.pdbx_strand_id
1 'polypeptide(L)'
;MIQHRPYDQKVDVYSFGIVLWELITGMLPFANMTAVQAAFAVVNKGVRPAIPQDCQPTLGEIMTRCWDPNPDVRPPFTEVVRMLEHAEMEILSTVRKARFRCCISQPMTTY
;
A
#
# COMPACT_ATOMS: atom_id res chain seq x y z
N MET A 1 -19.65 10.26 -7.93
CA MET A 1 -20.13 11.58 -7.47
C MET A 1 -20.99 11.42 -6.21
N ILE A 2 -20.38 11.12 -5.05
CA ILE A 2 -21.15 10.77 -3.82
C ILE A 2 -21.13 11.90 -2.77
N GLN A 3 -20.23 12.87 -2.89
CA GLN A 3 -20.28 14.14 -2.14
C GLN A 3 -19.78 15.27 -3.05
N HIS A 4 -20.47 16.41 -3.09
CA HIS A 4 -20.07 17.63 -3.81
C HIS A 4 -18.88 18.33 -3.12
N ARG A 5 -17.79 17.60 -2.86
CA ARG A 5 -16.54 18.20 -2.38
C ARG A 5 -15.69 18.67 -3.57
N PRO A 6 -14.88 19.73 -3.41
CA PRO A 6 -13.93 20.14 -4.44
C PRO A 6 -13.08 18.95 -4.87
N TYR A 7 -13.00 18.70 -6.18
CA TYR A 7 -12.06 17.73 -6.72
C TYR A 7 -10.67 18.34 -6.62
N ASP A 8 -9.79 17.73 -5.85
CA ASP A 8 -8.40 18.12 -5.71
C ASP A 8 -7.49 16.92 -5.97
N GLN A 9 -6.17 17.13 -5.99
CA GLN A 9 -5.19 16.06 -6.21
C GLN A 9 -5.26 14.96 -5.12
N LYS A 10 -5.93 15.20 -3.98
CA LYS A 10 -5.99 14.24 -2.87
C LYS A 10 -6.87 13.04 -3.18
N VAL A 11 -7.77 13.14 -4.17
CA VAL A 11 -8.56 11.99 -4.64
C VAL A 11 -7.71 11.03 -5.48
N ASP A 12 -6.73 11.55 -6.22
CA ASP A 12 -5.77 10.75 -6.96
C ASP A 12 -4.80 10.06 -6.00
N VAL A 13 -4.36 10.75 -4.94
CA VAL A 13 -3.55 10.15 -3.86
C VAL A 13 -4.30 9.01 -3.16
N TYR A 14 -5.60 9.18 -2.89
CA TYR A 14 -6.43 8.09 -2.34
C TYR A 14 -6.43 6.88 -3.25
N SER A 15 -6.69 7.10 -4.54
CA SER A 15 -6.78 6.02 -5.53
C SER A 15 -5.43 5.32 -5.70
N PHE A 16 -4.33 6.06 -5.63
CA PHE A 16 -2.98 5.52 -5.62
C PHE A 16 -2.74 4.56 -4.44
N GLY A 17 -3.17 4.92 -3.22
CA GLY A 17 -3.05 4.03 -2.06
C GLY A 17 -3.77 2.69 -2.25
N ILE A 18 -4.95 2.69 -2.89
CA ILE A 18 -5.70 1.48 -3.22
C ILE A 18 -4.99 0.65 -4.29
N VAL A 19 -4.44 1.29 -5.33
CA VAL A 19 -3.64 0.61 -6.37
C VAL A 19 -2.38 -0.01 -5.77
N LEU A 20 -1.68 0.71 -4.87
CA LEU A 20 -0.51 0.17 -4.20
C LEU A 20 -0.84 -1.10 -3.40
N TRP A 21 -1.99 -1.13 -2.73
CA TRP A 21 -2.48 -2.33 -2.05
C TRP A 21 -2.76 -3.49 -3.01
N GLU A 22 -3.41 -3.21 -4.15
CA GLU A 22 -3.66 -4.21 -5.18
C GLU A 22 -2.35 -4.78 -5.74
N LEU A 23 -1.33 -3.94 -5.96
CA LEU A 23 0.00 -4.38 -6.42
C LEU A 23 0.72 -5.26 -5.39
N ILE A 24 0.62 -4.92 -4.11
CA ILE A 24 1.29 -5.67 -3.04
C ILE A 24 0.60 -7.03 -2.82
N THR A 25 -0.73 -7.06 -2.88
CA THR A 25 -1.50 -8.25 -2.55
C THR A 25 -1.84 -9.14 -3.75
N GLY A 26 -1.84 -8.57 -4.96
CA GLY A 26 -2.36 -9.23 -6.16
C GLY A 26 -3.88 -9.48 -6.10
N MET A 27 -4.60 -8.86 -5.17
CA MET A 27 -6.02 -9.08 -4.94
C MET A 27 -6.86 -7.88 -5.39
N LEU A 28 -8.10 -8.16 -5.80
CA LEU A 28 -9.07 -7.11 -6.13
C LEU A 28 -9.57 -6.42 -4.84
N PRO A 29 -9.45 -5.08 -4.72
CA PRO A 29 -9.97 -4.37 -3.57
C PRO A 29 -11.51 -4.48 -3.53
N PHE A 30 -12.05 -4.78 -2.35
CA PHE A 30 -13.50 -4.92 -2.13
C PHE A 30 -14.18 -5.97 -3.05
N ALA A 31 -13.51 -7.09 -3.33
CA ALA A 31 -13.95 -8.11 -4.31
C ALA A 31 -15.42 -8.57 -4.23
N ASN A 32 -16.05 -8.47 -3.06
CA ASN A 32 -17.45 -8.87 -2.83
C ASN A 32 -18.46 -7.70 -2.90
N MET A 33 -18.05 -6.55 -3.45
CA MET A 33 -18.87 -5.35 -3.54
C MET A 33 -18.91 -4.80 -4.97
N THR A 34 -20.08 -4.33 -5.39
CA THR A 34 -20.17 -3.43 -6.55
C THR A 34 -19.48 -2.10 -6.25
N ALA A 35 -19.11 -1.34 -7.28
CA ALA A 35 -18.47 -0.03 -7.11
C ALA A 35 -19.30 0.93 -6.22
N VAL A 36 -20.62 0.91 -6.34
CA VAL A 36 -21.53 1.73 -5.50
C VAL A 36 -21.52 1.25 -4.05
N GLN A 37 -21.57 -0.06 -3.81
CA GLN A 37 -21.49 -0.62 -2.45
C GLN A 37 -20.14 -0.34 -1.79
N ALA A 38 -19.03 -0.48 -2.53
CA ALA A 38 -17.69 -0.17 -2.04
C ALA A 38 -17.57 1.31 -1.68
N ALA A 39 -18.02 2.22 -2.56
CA ALA A 39 -18.00 3.64 -2.28
C ALA A 39 -18.86 4.01 -1.06
N PHE A 40 -20.05 3.40 -0.94
CA PHE A 40 -20.89 3.59 0.24
C PHE A 40 -20.20 3.08 1.52
N ALA A 41 -19.58 1.89 1.49
CA ALA A 41 -18.90 1.30 2.65
C ALA A 41 -17.66 2.11 3.06
N VAL A 42 -16.87 2.60 2.09
CA VAL A 42 -15.70 3.44 2.32
C VAL A 42 -16.08 4.75 3.01
N VAL A 43 -17.14 5.41 2.52
CA VAL A 43 -17.58 6.73 3.00
C VAL A 43 -18.33 6.65 4.32
N ASN A 44 -19.26 5.70 4.46
CA ASN A 44 -20.18 5.67 5.61
C ASN A 44 -19.73 4.74 6.73
N LYS A 45 -18.93 3.71 6.42
CA LYS A 45 -18.47 2.71 7.39
C LYS A 45 -16.96 2.71 7.59
N GLY A 46 -16.22 3.55 6.87
CA GLY A 46 -14.76 3.62 6.98
C GLY A 46 -14.05 2.35 6.51
N VAL A 47 -14.70 1.50 5.70
CA VAL A 47 -14.09 0.24 5.26
C VAL A 47 -12.85 0.54 4.41
N ARG A 48 -11.77 -0.22 4.64
CA ARG A 48 -10.52 -0.17 3.87
C ARG A 48 -10.03 -1.60 3.60
N PRO A 49 -9.24 -1.84 2.53
CA PRO A 49 -8.60 -3.12 2.32
C PRO A 49 -7.68 -3.50 3.50
N ALA A 50 -7.65 -4.78 3.87
CA ALA A 50 -6.83 -5.25 4.98
C ALA A 50 -5.37 -5.32 4.57
N ILE A 51 -4.47 -4.72 5.36
CA ILE A 51 -3.03 -4.81 5.13
C ILE A 51 -2.53 -6.17 5.64
N PRO A 52 -1.86 -6.99 4.81
CA PRO A 52 -1.28 -8.25 5.25
C PRO A 52 -0.28 -8.06 6.39
N GLN A 53 -0.23 -9.00 7.33
CA GLN A 53 0.67 -8.92 8.49
C GLN A 53 2.16 -9.00 8.11
N ASP A 54 2.45 -9.62 6.97
CA ASP A 54 3.79 -9.75 6.38
C ASP A 54 4.16 -8.59 5.45
N CYS A 55 3.27 -7.59 5.31
CA CYS A 55 3.56 -6.38 4.55
C CYS A 55 4.66 -5.57 5.25
N GLN A 56 5.59 -5.03 4.47
CA GLN A 56 6.62 -4.14 5.00
C GLN A 56 5.96 -2.91 5.67
N PRO A 57 6.33 -2.56 6.92
CA PRO A 57 5.69 -1.47 7.66
C PRO A 57 5.62 -0.15 6.88
N THR A 58 6.69 0.20 6.18
CA THR A 58 6.78 1.42 5.35
C THR A 58 5.76 1.44 4.22
N LEU A 59 5.51 0.30 3.56
CA LEU A 59 4.47 0.20 2.53
C LEU A 59 3.07 0.30 3.13
N GLY A 60 2.87 -0.31 4.31
CA GLY A 60 1.64 -0.16 5.08
C GLY A 60 1.33 1.28 5.46
N GLU A 61 2.35 2.03 5.89
CA GLU A 61 2.24 3.46 6.18
C GLU A 61 1.86 4.28 4.94
N ILE A 62 2.52 4.04 3.80
CA ILE A 62 2.20 4.74 2.54
C ILE A 62 0.73 4.52 2.17
N MET A 63 0.27 3.27 2.18
CA MET A 63 -1.13 2.94 1.87
C MET A 63 -2.09 3.66 2.82
N THR A 64 -1.85 3.56 4.14
CA THR A 64 -2.72 4.17 5.16
C THR A 64 -2.79 5.68 5.08
N ARG A 65 -1.66 6.36 4.88
CA ARG A 65 -1.63 7.82 4.69
C ARG A 65 -2.30 8.25 3.39
N CYS A 66 -2.15 7.48 2.31
CA CYS A 66 -2.76 7.80 1.03
C CYS A 66 -4.30 7.72 1.08
N TRP A 67 -4.88 6.72 1.77
CA TRP A 67 -6.32 6.51 1.83
C TRP A 67 -7.01 7.02 3.10
N ASP A 68 -6.37 7.97 3.79
CA ASP A 68 -6.91 8.58 5.01
C ASP A 68 -8.33 9.15 4.77
N PRO A 69 -9.28 8.97 5.71
CA PRO A 69 -10.61 9.55 5.59
C PRO A 69 -10.59 11.08 5.43
N ASN A 70 -9.63 11.78 6.01
CA ASN A 70 -9.43 13.21 5.85
C ASN A 70 -8.53 13.51 4.63
N PRO A 71 -9.03 14.15 3.55
CA PRO A 71 -8.22 14.50 2.39
C PRO A 71 -7.02 15.41 2.71
N ASP A 72 -7.16 16.27 3.74
CA ASP A 72 -6.15 17.28 4.05
C ASP A 72 -4.85 16.67 4.60
N VAL A 73 -4.95 15.52 5.29
CA VAL A 73 -3.77 14.84 5.85
C VAL A 73 -3.09 13.90 4.86
N ARG A 74 -3.74 13.60 3.72
CA ARG A 74 -3.11 12.77 2.69
C ARG A 74 -1.87 13.48 2.16
N PRO A 75 -0.73 12.78 2.01
CA PRO A 75 0.50 13.40 1.54
C PRO A 75 0.36 13.87 0.08
N PRO A 76 1.02 14.96 -0.33
CA PRO A 76 1.19 15.25 -1.76
C PRO A 76 2.05 14.16 -2.42
N PHE A 77 1.92 13.98 -3.73
CA PHE A 77 2.71 12.96 -4.45
C PHE A 77 4.23 13.14 -4.29
N THR A 78 4.72 14.36 -4.13
CA THR A 78 6.13 14.62 -3.85
C THR A 78 6.61 13.95 -2.57
N GLU A 79 5.76 13.88 -1.53
CA GLU A 79 6.05 13.16 -0.30
C GLU A 79 5.88 11.64 -0.50
N VAL A 80 4.85 11.20 -1.22
CA VAL A 80 4.64 9.77 -1.54
C VAL A 80 5.85 9.18 -2.26
N VAL A 81 6.41 9.90 -3.24
CA VAL A 81 7.64 9.47 -3.96
C VAL A 81 8.80 9.29 -3.00
N ARG A 82 9.03 10.25 -2.09
CA ARG A 82 10.11 10.15 -1.08
C ARG A 82 9.92 8.95 -0.15
N MET A 83 8.68 8.66 0.24
CA MET A 83 8.37 7.48 1.05
C MET A 83 8.64 6.18 0.28
N LEU A 84 8.33 6.14 -1.03
CA LEU A 84 8.60 4.98 -1.89
C LEU A 84 10.10 4.77 -2.11
N GLU A 85 10.88 5.83 -2.35
CA GLU A 85 12.34 5.76 -2.44
C GLU A 85 12.95 5.20 -1.14
N HIS A 86 12.39 5.58 0.02
CA HIS A 86 12.80 5.02 1.30
C HIS A 86 12.47 3.52 1.40
N ALA A 87 11.24 3.15 1.05
CA ALA A 87 10.79 1.75 1.04
C ALA A 87 11.65 0.88 0.09
N GLU A 88 12.02 1.40 -1.08
CA GLU A 88 12.90 0.74 -2.04
C GLU A 88 14.24 0.38 -1.39
N MET A 89 14.86 1.32 -0.68
CA MET A 89 16.15 1.09 0.00
C MET A 89 16.04 0.00 1.07
N GLU A 90 14.95 -0.03 1.83
CA GLU A 90 14.69 -1.07 2.83
C GLU A 90 14.49 -2.46 2.20
N ILE A 91 13.69 -2.53 1.14
CA ILE A 91 13.40 -3.77 0.40
C ILE A 91 14.69 -4.32 -0.21
N LEU A 92 15.46 -3.48 -0.91
CA LEU A 92 16.74 -3.88 -1.51
C LEU A 92 17.74 -4.35 -0.45
N SER A 93 17.79 -3.71 0.72
CA SER A 93 18.65 -4.15 1.82
C SER A 93 18.25 -5.54 2.35
N THR A 94 16.95 -5.81 2.44
CA THR A 94 16.39 -7.08 2.93
C THR A 94 16.64 -8.20 1.93
N VAL A 95 16.41 -7.96 0.64
CA VAL A 95 16.68 -8.92 -0.44
C VAL A 95 18.17 -9.26 -0.50
N ARG A 96 19.06 -8.27 -0.39
CA ARG A 96 20.51 -8.51 -0.30
C ARG A 96 20.85 -9.40 0.89
N LYS A 97 20.38 -9.07 2.11
CA LYS A 97 20.61 -9.87 3.33
C LYS A 97 20.07 -11.30 3.20
N ALA A 98 18.87 -11.47 2.64
CA ALA A 98 18.28 -12.78 2.41
C ALA A 98 19.12 -13.63 1.43
N ARG A 99 19.60 -13.01 0.34
CA ARG A 99 20.50 -13.64 -0.63
C ARG A 99 21.82 -14.05 0.02
N PHE A 100 22.44 -13.20 0.83
CA PHE A 100 23.66 -13.54 1.58
C PHE A 100 23.44 -14.71 2.55
N ARG A 101 22.31 -14.74 3.29
CA ARG A 101 21.98 -15.86 4.18
C ARG A 101 21.84 -17.18 3.42
N CYS A 102 21.14 -17.17 2.28
CA CYS A 102 20.94 -18.38 1.46
C CYS A 102 22.29 -18.95 0.95
N CYS A 103 23.24 -18.08 0.57
CA CYS A 103 24.57 -18.51 0.14
C CYS A 103 25.42 -19.14 1.26
N ILE A 104 25.20 -18.77 2.53
CA ILE A 104 25.95 -19.30 3.68
C ILE A 104 25.30 -20.58 4.23
N SER A 105 24.02 -20.82 3.95
CA SER A 105 23.26 -21.97 4.47
C SER A 105 23.22 -23.19 3.56
N GLN A 106 23.99 -23.26 2.45
CA GLN A 106 24.16 -24.54 1.73
C GLN A 106 25.23 -25.38 2.44
N PRO A 107 24.87 -26.47 3.15
CA PRO A 107 25.87 -27.41 3.63
C PRO A 107 26.44 -28.12 2.41
N MET A 108 27.75 -28.26 2.40
CA MET A 108 28.51 -29.07 1.47
C MET A 108 27.96 -30.51 1.52
N THR A 109 27.07 -30.88 0.58
CA THR A 109 26.66 -32.27 0.39
C THR A 109 27.90 -33.03 -0.05
N THR A 110 28.51 -33.70 0.90
CA THR A 110 29.58 -34.68 0.69
C THR A 110 28.90 -35.98 0.25
N TYR A 111 29.15 -36.37 -0.99
CA TYR A 111 29.08 -37.74 -1.47
C TYR A 111 30.25 -37.97 -2.41
#